data_AF-A0A197SRG7-F1
#
_entry.id   AF-A0A197SRG7-F1
#
_cell.length_a   1.000
_cell.length_b   1.000
_cell.length_c   1.000
_cell.angle_alpha   90.00
_cell.angle_beta   90.00
_cell.angle_gamma   90.00
#
_symmetry.space_group_name_H-M   'P 1'
#
loop_
_entity.id
_entity.type
_entity.pdbx_description
1 polymer ?
#
loop_
_entity_poly.entity_id
_entity_poly.type
_entity_poly.pdbx_seq_one_letter_code
_entity_poly.pdbx_strand_id
1 'polypeptide(L)'
;MVDEGASGLLPVARRPLWQRALPVVVLAGITAAQLTTPNGVELGYFLAAVPPLAAFAYGPVGTVVLATVTFTGILLPHTRDWYPESGDIVTLAVVVVFSIVVAWVRQRRDHQLVTVRTVAEAAQLAVLPPLPDAVGPVRCAGLYQAAQRGTLVGGDFYDVREGPHGVRAVIADVQGHGLAAVGTVAALLGAFREAVLDEPTLPGVAARLDRRLVVDAGSDGHGELFATALLLEFPPHERVVRVVSCGHPRPFLLRGRTAAELAVAPAPPLGLGLAGLAPPGELRVELAEGDRILAYTDGVTEARDGAGDFYPLAERLPALATHDGGMTRLTEAVRDDLLRYAGRAKDDVALLVLARGTG
;
A
#
# COMPACT_ATOMS: atom_id res chain seq x y z
N MET A 1 14.17 8.72 -30.27
CA MET A 1 13.68 7.33 -30.23
C MET A 1 13.47 7.02 -28.76
N VAL A 2 12.28 7.36 -28.26
CA VAL A 2 11.92 7.30 -26.84
C VAL A 2 11.06 6.07 -26.66
N ASP A 3 11.49 5.19 -25.77
CA ASP A 3 10.91 3.89 -25.48
C ASP A 3 9.67 4.06 -24.58
N GLU A 4 8.53 3.55 -25.04
CA GLU A 4 7.27 3.51 -24.30
C GLU A 4 7.33 2.39 -23.24
N GLY A 5 7.72 2.74 -22.02
CA GLY A 5 7.81 1.83 -20.88
C GLY A 5 6.56 1.85 -19.98
N ALA A 6 5.57 1.03 -20.34
CA ALA A 6 4.66 0.30 -19.44
C ALA A 6 4.05 1.04 -18.22
N SER A 7 3.00 1.82 -18.45
CA SER A 7 1.98 2.12 -17.45
C SER A 7 1.13 0.87 -17.16
N GLY A 8 1.63 0.03 -16.26
CA GLY A 8 0.92 -1.13 -15.71
C GLY A 8 -0.26 -0.69 -14.83
N LEU A 9 -1.36 -0.28 -15.47
CA LEU A 9 -2.67 -0.20 -14.83
C LEU A 9 -3.01 -1.59 -14.29
N LEU A 10 -2.97 -1.74 -12.95
CA LEU A 10 -3.41 -2.94 -12.25
C LEU A 10 -4.78 -3.35 -12.82
N PRO A 11 -4.94 -4.59 -13.32
CA PRO A 11 -6.21 -5.04 -13.86
C PRO A 11 -7.25 -4.95 -12.73
N VAL A 12 -8.29 -4.13 -12.94
CA VAL A 12 -9.47 -4.09 -12.09
C VAL A 12 -9.87 -5.54 -11.84
N ALA A 13 -9.76 -5.98 -10.58
CA ALA A 13 -9.95 -7.37 -10.20
C ALA A 13 -11.27 -7.88 -10.82
N ARG A 14 -11.14 -8.71 -11.86
CA ARG A 14 -12.30 -9.23 -12.59
C ARG A 14 -13.06 -10.10 -11.60
N ARG A 15 -14.29 -9.68 -11.24
CA ARG A 15 -15.19 -10.49 -10.39
C ARG A 15 -15.20 -11.93 -10.90
N PRO A 16 -15.01 -12.93 -10.04
CA PRO A 16 -14.88 -14.31 -10.46
C PRO A 16 -16.12 -14.76 -11.24
N LEU A 17 -15.92 -15.56 -12.29
CA LEU A 17 -16.94 -15.91 -13.27
C LEU A 17 -18.20 -16.53 -12.66
N TRP A 18 -18.06 -17.28 -11.57
CA TRP A 18 -19.19 -17.90 -10.86
C TRP A 18 -20.15 -16.87 -10.24
N GLN A 19 -19.65 -15.72 -9.76
CA GLN A 19 -20.50 -14.65 -9.21
C GLN A 19 -21.32 -13.98 -10.30
N ARG A 20 -20.80 -13.90 -11.53
CA ARG A 20 -21.52 -13.34 -12.69
C ARG A 20 -22.54 -14.31 -13.25
N ALA A 21 -22.27 -15.62 -13.21
CA ALA A 21 -23.19 -16.63 -13.73
C ALA A 21 -24.42 -16.85 -12.83
N LEU A 22 -24.27 -16.64 -11.51
CA LEU A 22 -25.29 -16.99 -10.51
C LEU A 22 -26.71 -16.43 -10.80
N PRO A 23 -26.91 -15.13 -11.10
CA PRO A 23 -28.27 -14.61 -11.33
C PRO A 23 -28.91 -15.15 -12.62
N VAL A 24 -28.09 -15.41 -13.64
CA VAL A 24 -28.55 -15.94 -14.93
C VAL A 24 -28.91 -17.42 -14.81
N VAL A 25 -28.12 -18.19 -14.05
CA VAL A 25 -28.39 -19.61 -13.77
C VAL A 25 -29.67 -19.76 -12.94
N VAL A 26 -29.87 -18.91 -11.94
CA VAL A 26 -31.10 -18.90 -11.12
C VAL A 26 -32.32 -18.54 -11.98
N LEU A 27 -32.21 -17.51 -12.82
CA LEU A 27 -33.28 -17.14 -13.75
C LEU A 27 -33.62 -18.30 -14.70
N ALA A 28 -32.63 -18.85 -15.40
CA ALA A 28 -32.84 -19.95 -16.36
C ALA A 28 -33.37 -21.22 -15.68
N GLY A 29 -32.86 -21.55 -14.50
CA GLY A 29 -33.28 -22.73 -13.74
C GLY A 29 -34.73 -22.64 -13.26
N ILE A 30 -35.14 -21.49 -12.73
CA ILE A 30 -36.53 -21.29 -12.28
C ILE A 30 -37.49 -21.27 -13.47
N THR A 31 -37.12 -20.61 -14.58
CA THR A 31 -37.94 -20.62 -15.80
C THR A 31 -38.08 -22.02 -16.39
N ALA A 32 -37.00 -22.81 -16.45
CA ALA A 32 -37.06 -24.18 -16.94
C ALA A 32 -37.90 -25.08 -16.02
N ALA A 33 -37.73 -24.97 -14.70
CA ALA A 33 -38.50 -25.72 -13.72
C ALA A 33 -40.02 -25.41 -13.81
N GLN A 34 -40.38 -24.15 -14.04
CA GLN A 34 -41.77 -23.74 -14.24
C GLN A 34 -42.38 -24.37 -15.50
N LEU A 35 -41.61 -24.49 -16.59
CA LEU A 35 -42.08 -25.11 -17.84
C LEU A 35 -42.26 -26.63 -17.74
N THR A 36 -41.55 -27.28 -16.81
CA THR A 36 -41.59 -28.75 -16.63
C THR A 36 -42.52 -29.22 -15.51
N THR A 37 -43.02 -28.32 -14.67
CA THR A 37 -43.83 -28.67 -13.49
C THR A 37 -45.34 -28.66 -13.84
N PRO A 38 -46.10 -29.73 -13.51
CA PRO A 38 -47.54 -29.77 -13.76
C PRO A 38 -48.33 -28.69 -12.98
N ASN A 39 -49.45 -28.25 -13.56
CA ASN A 39 -50.34 -27.21 -13.04
C ASN A 39 -50.69 -27.42 -11.55
N GLY A 40 -50.13 -26.56 -10.68
CA GLY A 40 -50.43 -26.55 -9.23
C GLY A 40 -49.28 -26.15 -8.30
N VAL A 41 -48.04 -26.06 -8.79
CA VAL A 41 -46.88 -25.58 -8.01
C VAL A 41 -46.37 -24.25 -8.57
N GLU A 42 -46.43 -23.20 -7.75
CA GLU A 42 -46.12 -21.83 -8.16
C GLU A 42 -44.65 -21.49 -7.85
N LEU A 43 -43.74 -21.80 -8.78
CA LEU A 43 -42.32 -21.46 -8.63
C LEU A 43 -41.99 -20.02 -9.06
N GLY A 44 -42.96 -19.31 -9.65
CA GLY A 44 -42.81 -17.92 -10.13
C GLY A 44 -42.39 -16.92 -9.05
N TYR A 45 -42.79 -17.12 -7.79
CA TYR A 45 -42.37 -16.25 -6.68
C TYR A 45 -40.86 -16.26 -6.42
N PHE A 46 -40.18 -17.37 -6.72
CA PHE A 46 -38.72 -17.45 -6.55
C PHE A 46 -37.96 -16.58 -7.56
N LEU A 47 -38.59 -16.17 -8.67
CA LEU A 47 -38.01 -15.22 -9.62
C LEU A 47 -37.77 -13.84 -8.98
N ALA A 48 -38.49 -13.49 -7.91
CA ALA A 48 -38.26 -12.25 -7.16
C ALA A 48 -36.87 -12.20 -6.48
N ALA A 49 -36.14 -13.32 -6.37
CA ALA A 49 -34.77 -13.35 -5.88
C ALA A 49 -33.72 -12.92 -6.93
N VAL A 50 -34.10 -12.87 -8.22
CA VAL A 50 -33.18 -12.53 -9.32
C VAL A 50 -32.71 -11.06 -9.27
N PRO A 51 -33.56 -10.04 -9.05
CA PRO A 51 -33.10 -8.65 -8.95
C PRO A 51 -32.11 -8.38 -7.81
N PRO A 52 -32.32 -8.89 -6.57
CA PRO A 52 -31.32 -8.79 -5.50
C PRO A 52 -29.99 -9.45 -5.88
N LEU A 53 -30.01 -10.67 -6.44
CA LEU A 53 -28.80 -11.36 -6.89
C LEU A 53 -28.07 -10.59 -8.01
N ALA A 54 -28.83 -9.98 -8.91
CA ALA A 54 -28.30 -9.14 -9.98
C ALA A 54 -27.63 -7.87 -9.44
N ALA A 55 -28.19 -7.25 -8.40
CA ALA A 55 -27.57 -6.13 -7.68
C ALA A 55 -26.22 -6.51 -7.02
N PHE A 56 -26.06 -7.79 -6.64
CA PHE A 56 -24.80 -8.29 -6.10
C PHE A 56 -23.76 -8.65 -7.18
N ALA A 57 -24.19 -9.15 -8.34
CA ALA A 57 -23.30 -9.63 -9.38
C ALA A 57 -22.93 -8.56 -10.44
N TYR A 58 -23.87 -7.68 -10.77
CA TYR A 58 -23.77 -6.70 -11.86
C TYR A 58 -23.76 -5.25 -11.35
N GLY A 59 -23.57 -4.28 -12.26
CA GLY A 59 -23.87 -2.86 -11.99
C GLY A 59 -25.37 -2.57 -12.13
N PRO A 60 -25.82 -1.32 -11.91
CA PRO A 60 -27.24 -0.98 -11.95
C PRO A 60 -27.85 -1.21 -13.33
N VAL A 61 -27.12 -1.01 -14.43
CA VAL A 61 -27.63 -1.33 -15.78
C VAL A 61 -27.96 -2.82 -15.91
N GLY A 62 -27.07 -3.72 -15.47
CA GLY A 62 -27.32 -5.16 -15.50
C GLY A 62 -28.41 -5.61 -14.53
N THR A 63 -28.53 -4.94 -13.38
CA THR A 63 -29.61 -5.17 -12.40
C THR A 63 -30.96 -4.77 -12.97
N VAL A 64 -31.05 -3.61 -13.64
CA VAL A 64 -32.26 -3.14 -14.33
C VAL A 64 -32.64 -4.11 -15.43
N VAL A 65 -31.70 -4.51 -16.30
CA VAL A 65 -31.98 -5.46 -17.40
C VAL A 65 -32.55 -6.78 -16.85
N LEU A 66 -31.90 -7.40 -15.86
CA LEU A 66 -32.38 -8.65 -15.26
C LEU A 66 -33.71 -8.48 -14.53
N ALA A 67 -33.91 -7.37 -13.83
CA ALA A 67 -35.17 -7.07 -13.16
C ALA A 67 -36.31 -6.89 -14.17
N THR A 68 -36.07 -6.20 -15.29
CA THR A 68 -37.05 -6.04 -16.37
C THR A 68 -37.37 -7.38 -17.01
N VAL A 69 -36.37 -8.22 -17.32
CA VAL A 69 -36.59 -9.57 -17.87
C VAL A 69 -37.43 -10.42 -16.92
N THR A 70 -37.13 -10.38 -15.63
CA THR A 70 -37.87 -11.10 -14.59
C THR A 70 -39.32 -10.60 -14.51
N PHE A 71 -39.53 -9.29 -14.50
CA PHE A 71 -40.85 -8.66 -14.42
C PHE A 71 -41.70 -8.96 -15.68
N THR A 72 -41.10 -8.86 -16.87
CA THR A 72 -41.76 -9.18 -18.13
C THR A 72 -42.09 -10.67 -18.24
N GLY A 73 -41.21 -11.56 -17.78
CA GLY A 73 -41.45 -13.01 -17.74
C GLY A 73 -42.62 -13.39 -16.84
N ILE A 74 -42.78 -12.71 -15.70
CA ILE A 74 -43.92 -12.91 -14.79
C ILE A 74 -45.24 -12.37 -15.39
N LEU A 75 -45.18 -11.34 -16.23
CA LEU A 75 -46.35 -10.72 -16.86
C LEU A 75 -46.80 -11.39 -18.17
N LEU A 76 -45.97 -12.22 -18.80
CA LEU A 76 -46.29 -12.81 -20.11
C LEU A 76 -47.44 -13.82 -19.99
N PRO A 77 -48.46 -13.77 -20.87
CA PRO A 77 -49.65 -14.61 -20.75
C PRO A 77 -49.43 -16.11 -20.96
N HIS A 78 -48.28 -16.53 -21.51
CA HIS A 78 -48.04 -17.93 -21.91
C HIS A 78 -47.64 -18.86 -20.75
N THR A 79 -47.48 -18.32 -19.55
CA THR A 79 -47.28 -19.07 -18.30
C THR A 79 -48.53 -19.03 -17.38
N ARG A 80 -49.67 -18.55 -17.90
CA ARG A 80 -50.88 -18.28 -17.11
C ARG A 80 -51.78 -19.49 -16.93
N ASP A 81 -51.76 -20.05 -15.73
CA ASP A 81 -52.95 -20.57 -15.04
C ASP A 81 -53.21 -19.84 -13.70
N TRP A 82 -52.52 -18.72 -13.45
CA TRP A 82 -52.61 -17.91 -12.22
C TRP A 82 -52.79 -16.42 -12.53
N TYR A 83 -53.66 -15.75 -11.78
CA TYR A 83 -53.81 -14.30 -11.77
C TYR A 83 -53.09 -13.75 -10.54
N PRO A 84 -52.03 -12.95 -10.69
CA PRO A 84 -51.43 -12.29 -9.55
C PRO A 84 -52.47 -11.39 -8.86
N GLU A 85 -52.69 -11.62 -7.58
CA GLU A 85 -53.46 -10.68 -6.77
C GLU A 85 -52.71 -9.33 -6.74
N SER A 86 -53.44 -8.23 -6.58
CA SER A 86 -52.88 -6.88 -6.57
C SER A 86 -51.68 -6.73 -5.60
N GLY A 87 -51.65 -7.52 -4.51
CA GLY A 87 -50.56 -7.55 -3.53
C GLY A 87 -49.23 -8.12 -4.04
N ASP A 88 -49.27 -9.05 -4.99
CA ASP A 88 -48.07 -9.70 -5.52
C ASP A 88 -47.31 -8.78 -6.48
N ILE A 89 -48.06 -8.02 -7.29
CA ILE A 89 -47.50 -7.01 -8.20
C ILE A 89 -46.82 -5.90 -7.38
N VAL A 90 -47.44 -5.47 -6.28
CA VAL A 90 -46.88 -4.44 -5.39
C VAL A 90 -45.60 -4.95 -4.71
N THR A 91 -45.61 -6.18 -4.20
CA THR A 91 -44.44 -6.79 -3.56
C THR A 91 -43.26 -6.89 -4.54
N LEU A 92 -43.51 -7.37 -5.76
CA LEU A 92 -42.50 -7.49 -6.80
C LEU A 92 -41.92 -6.12 -7.20
N ALA A 93 -42.78 -5.12 -7.36
CA ALA A 93 -42.35 -3.76 -7.68
C ALA A 93 -41.46 -3.18 -6.58
N VAL A 94 -41.80 -3.37 -5.31
CA VAL A 94 -40.99 -2.94 -4.16
C VAL A 94 -39.62 -3.63 -4.16
N VAL A 95 -39.56 -4.94 -4.39
CA VAL A 95 -38.30 -5.71 -4.44
C VAL A 95 -37.40 -5.22 -5.58
N VAL A 96 -37.96 -4.95 -6.76
CA VAL A 96 -37.21 -4.41 -7.91
C VAL A 96 -36.66 -3.03 -7.61
N VAL A 97 -37.49 -2.12 -7.10
CA VAL A 97 -37.06 -0.75 -6.74
C VAL A 97 -35.97 -0.80 -5.68
N PHE A 98 -36.15 -1.61 -4.63
CA PHE A 98 -35.16 -1.76 -3.57
C PHE A 98 -33.83 -2.31 -4.10
N SER A 99 -33.88 -3.31 -4.99
CA SER A 99 -32.68 -3.89 -5.62
C SER A 99 -31.92 -2.89 -6.48
N ILE A 100 -32.64 -2.03 -7.22
CA ILE A 100 -32.05 -0.94 -8.01
C ILE A 100 -31.39 0.09 -7.10
N VAL A 101 -32.06 0.48 -6.00
CA VAL A 101 -31.49 1.41 -5.00
C VAL A 101 -30.24 0.82 -4.36
N VAL A 102 -30.25 -0.45 -3.96
CA VAL A 102 -29.07 -1.14 -3.40
C VAL A 102 -27.93 -1.18 -4.41
N ALA A 103 -28.20 -1.54 -5.67
CA ALA A 103 -27.21 -1.53 -6.74
C ALA A 103 -26.61 -0.13 -6.96
N TRP A 104 -27.45 0.90 -6.94
CA TRP A 104 -27.04 2.29 -7.11
C TRP A 104 -26.20 2.81 -5.93
N VAL A 105 -26.64 2.59 -4.69
CA VAL A 105 -25.89 2.96 -3.47
C VAL A 105 -24.53 2.25 -3.46
N ARG A 106 -24.50 0.97 -3.82
CA ARG A 106 -23.26 0.19 -3.90
C ARG A 106 -22.33 0.72 -4.99
N GLN A 107 -22.83 0.97 -6.20
CA GLN A 107 -22.00 1.51 -7.28
C GLN A 107 -21.43 2.88 -6.89
N ARG A 108 -22.22 3.72 -6.22
CA ARG A 108 -21.76 5.03 -5.75
C ARG A 108 -20.69 4.92 -4.67
N ARG A 109 -20.80 3.97 -3.73
CA ARG A 109 -19.75 3.65 -2.75
C ARG A 109 -18.48 3.15 -3.42
N ASP A 110 -18.60 2.22 -4.38
CA ASP A 110 -17.46 1.67 -5.10
C ASP A 110 -16.72 2.75 -5.91
N HIS A 111 -17.44 3.68 -6.55
CA HIS A 111 -16.83 4.81 -7.26
C HIS A 111 -16.15 5.82 -6.34
N GLN A 112 -16.71 6.10 -5.16
CA GLN A 112 -16.07 7.00 -4.19
C GLN A 112 -14.73 6.43 -3.70
N LEU A 113 -14.63 5.12 -3.49
CA LEU A 113 -13.38 4.47 -3.07
C LEU A 113 -12.28 4.52 -4.13
N VAL A 114 -12.63 4.38 -5.43
CA VAL A 114 -11.66 4.44 -6.54
C VAL A 114 -11.09 5.84 -6.73
N THR A 115 -11.91 6.89 -6.59
CA THR A 115 -11.46 8.28 -6.76
C THR A 115 -10.53 8.72 -5.63
N VAL A 116 -10.84 8.40 -4.36
CA VAL A 116 -9.97 8.77 -3.24
C VAL A 116 -8.63 8.02 -3.33
N ARG A 117 -8.64 6.74 -3.75
CA ARG A 117 -7.41 5.95 -3.95
C ARG A 117 -6.46 6.61 -4.93
N THR A 118 -6.97 7.02 -6.08
CA THR A 118 -6.17 7.60 -7.16
C THR A 118 -5.57 8.96 -6.75
N VAL A 119 -6.33 9.78 -6.01
CA VAL A 119 -5.84 11.08 -5.52
C VAL A 119 -4.78 10.92 -4.44
N ALA A 120 -4.98 9.97 -3.53
CA ALA A 120 -4.06 9.71 -2.43
C ALA A 120 -2.73 9.14 -2.97
N GLU A 121 -2.79 8.13 -3.85
CA GLU A 121 -1.61 7.59 -4.54
C GLU A 121 -0.86 8.68 -5.35
N ALA A 122 -1.59 9.55 -6.06
CA ALA A 122 -0.98 10.66 -6.80
C ALA A 122 -0.33 11.70 -5.87
N ALA A 123 -0.96 12.03 -4.73
CA ALA A 123 -0.40 12.94 -3.74
C ALA A 123 0.87 12.35 -3.12
N GLN A 124 0.88 11.05 -2.83
CA GLN A 124 2.05 10.37 -2.29
C GLN A 124 3.22 10.36 -3.29
N LEU A 125 2.94 10.03 -4.56
CA LEU A 125 3.94 10.07 -5.63
C LEU A 125 4.48 11.49 -5.87
N ALA A 126 3.67 12.52 -5.63
CA ALA A 126 4.13 13.92 -5.71
C ALA A 126 5.11 14.27 -4.57
N VAL A 127 5.00 13.61 -3.42
CA VAL A 127 5.84 13.84 -2.23
C VAL A 127 7.12 12.98 -2.26
N LEU A 128 7.03 11.76 -2.78
CA LEU A 128 8.09 10.78 -2.97
C LEU A 128 8.54 10.71 -4.45
N PRO A 129 9.34 11.67 -4.95
CA PRO A 129 9.86 11.60 -6.31
C PRO A 129 10.73 10.34 -6.48
N PRO A 130 10.82 9.80 -7.71
CA PRO A 130 11.67 8.65 -7.99
C PRO A 130 13.12 8.95 -7.60
N LEU A 131 13.72 8.00 -6.88
CA LEU A 131 15.10 8.11 -6.42
C LEU A 131 16.04 7.98 -7.63
N PRO A 132 16.98 8.92 -7.85
CA PRO A 132 17.96 8.77 -8.91
C PRO A 132 18.89 7.59 -8.60
N ASP A 133 19.48 6.98 -9.63
CA ASP A 133 20.43 5.86 -9.48
C ASP A 133 21.67 6.23 -8.65
N ALA A 134 22.00 7.52 -8.59
CA ALA A 134 23.04 8.07 -7.75
C ALA A 134 22.76 9.52 -7.32
N VAL A 135 23.25 9.88 -6.15
CA VAL A 135 23.29 11.25 -5.59
C VAL A 135 24.73 11.52 -5.17
N GLY A 136 25.40 12.46 -5.83
CA GLY A 136 26.84 12.69 -5.66
C GLY A 136 27.64 11.37 -5.82
N PRO A 137 28.55 11.03 -4.88
CA PRO A 137 29.32 9.79 -4.92
C PRO A 137 28.58 8.57 -4.34
N VAL A 138 27.26 8.64 -4.09
CA VAL A 138 26.49 7.52 -3.50
C VAL A 138 25.51 6.98 -4.54
N ARG A 139 25.60 5.67 -4.79
CA ARG A 139 24.59 4.94 -5.57
C ARG A 139 23.40 4.62 -4.69
N CYS A 140 22.23 4.66 -5.28
CA CYS A 140 20.96 4.55 -4.59
C CYS A 140 20.02 3.60 -5.33
N ALA A 141 19.30 2.77 -4.60
CA ALA A 141 18.15 2.04 -5.13
C ALA A 141 17.06 1.99 -4.06
N GLY A 142 15.89 2.51 -4.39
CA GLY A 142 14.74 2.52 -3.50
C GLY A 142 13.62 1.63 -4.05
N LEU A 143 12.83 1.07 -3.16
CA LEU A 143 11.57 0.41 -3.51
C LEU A 143 10.53 0.76 -2.46
N TYR A 144 9.38 1.22 -2.93
CA TYR A 144 8.21 1.48 -2.10
C TYR A 144 7.02 0.66 -2.61
N GLN A 145 6.29 0.02 -1.69
CA GLN A 145 5.07 -0.71 -1.98
C GLN A 145 4.03 -0.45 -0.89
N ALA A 146 2.92 0.18 -1.28
CA ALA A 146 1.82 0.48 -0.36
C ALA A 146 1.05 -0.79 0.07
N ALA A 147 0.51 -0.77 1.28
CA ALA A 147 -0.35 -1.82 1.82
C ALA A 147 -1.61 -2.04 0.95
N GLN A 148 -2.00 -3.31 0.70
CA GLN A 148 -3.15 -3.60 -0.17
C GLN A 148 -4.52 -3.45 0.51
N ARG A 149 -4.61 -3.22 1.82
CA ARG A 149 -5.86 -3.26 2.59
C ARG A 149 -6.34 -1.89 3.06
N GLY A 150 -7.19 -1.25 2.26
CA GLY A 150 -8.11 -0.19 2.72
C GLY A 150 -7.46 1.15 3.10
N THR A 151 -6.15 1.17 3.33
CA THR A 151 -5.31 2.36 3.40
C THR A 151 -4.89 2.72 1.99
N LEU A 152 -5.17 3.95 1.60
CA LEU A 152 -4.94 4.41 0.23
C LEU A 152 -3.49 4.85 0.02
N VAL A 153 -2.79 5.17 1.11
CA VAL A 153 -1.44 5.73 1.20
C VAL A 153 -0.81 5.34 2.53
N GLY A 154 0.49 5.09 2.51
CA GLY A 154 1.31 4.77 3.67
C GLY A 154 2.03 5.91 4.36
N GLY A 155 2.52 5.62 5.57
CA GLY A 155 3.39 6.49 6.37
C GLY A 155 4.89 6.36 6.06
N ASP A 156 5.27 5.28 5.37
CA ASP A 156 6.62 4.96 4.95
C ASP A 156 7.18 5.92 3.88
N PHE A 157 8.41 6.39 4.08
CA PHE A 157 9.10 7.23 3.10
C PHE A 157 10.63 7.09 3.17
N TYR A 158 11.30 7.48 2.08
CA TYR A 158 12.74 7.67 2.04
C TYR A 158 13.13 8.81 1.10
N ASP A 159 14.29 9.42 1.33
CA ASP A 159 14.88 10.43 0.43
C ASP A 159 16.41 10.42 0.58
N VAL A 160 17.12 10.83 -0.47
CA VAL A 160 18.59 10.93 -0.50
C VAL A 160 18.98 12.26 -1.14
N ARG A 161 19.80 13.03 -0.44
CA ARG A 161 20.18 14.40 -0.83
C ARG A 161 21.66 14.64 -0.63
N GLU A 162 22.25 15.34 -1.59
CA GLU A 162 23.60 15.89 -1.46
C GLU A 162 23.51 17.26 -0.79
N GLY A 163 24.43 17.52 0.15
CA GLY A 163 24.55 18.80 0.83
C GLY A 163 26.00 19.13 1.18
N PRO A 164 26.25 20.25 1.88
CA PRO A 164 27.59 20.72 2.22
C PRO A 164 28.42 19.72 3.06
N HIS A 165 27.73 18.85 3.79
CA HIS A 165 28.33 17.88 4.71
C HIS A 165 28.45 16.46 4.11
N GLY A 166 28.14 16.30 2.81
CA GLY A 166 28.13 15.03 2.11
C GLY A 166 26.73 14.60 1.69
N VAL A 167 26.59 13.33 1.33
CA VAL A 167 25.29 12.77 0.94
C VAL A 167 24.61 12.22 2.17
N ARG A 168 23.37 12.62 2.40
CA ARG A 168 22.53 12.15 3.50
C ARG A 168 21.30 11.44 2.98
N ALA A 169 20.88 10.42 3.71
CA ALA A 169 19.68 9.67 3.42
C ALA A 169 18.80 9.56 4.66
N VAL A 170 17.50 9.47 4.43
CA VAL A 170 16.50 9.15 5.45
C VAL A 170 15.63 8.01 4.94
N ILE A 171 15.30 7.07 5.82
CA ILE A 171 14.16 6.17 5.69
C ILE A 171 13.39 6.22 7.00
N ALA A 172 12.07 6.28 6.93
CA ALA A 172 11.24 6.52 8.09
C ALA A 172 9.83 5.95 7.89
N ASP A 173 9.19 5.66 9.01
CA ASP A 173 7.79 5.24 9.09
C ASP A 173 7.06 6.16 10.07
N VAL A 174 5.99 6.78 9.58
CA VAL A 174 5.14 7.68 10.36
C VAL A 174 3.98 6.88 10.95
N GLN A 175 3.77 7.03 12.26
CA GLN A 175 2.64 6.40 12.92
C GLN A 175 1.31 6.86 12.30
N GLY A 176 0.51 5.90 11.86
CA GLY A 176 -0.80 6.13 11.27
C GLY A 176 -0.80 5.88 9.77
N HIS A 177 -1.97 5.94 9.15
CA HIS A 177 -2.13 5.56 7.75
C HIS A 177 -3.16 6.42 7.02
N GLY A 178 -3.07 6.47 5.70
CA GLY A 178 -3.98 7.23 4.85
C GLY A 178 -3.58 8.70 4.66
N LEU A 179 -4.54 9.54 4.30
CA LEU A 179 -4.26 10.91 3.84
C LEU A 179 -3.63 11.82 4.91
N ALA A 180 -3.89 11.58 6.20
CA ALA A 180 -3.26 12.34 7.28
C ALA A 180 -1.74 12.12 7.33
N ALA A 181 -1.29 10.87 7.10
CA ALA A 181 0.13 10.53 7.08
C ALA A 181 0.88 11.25 5.94
N VAL A 182 0.23 11.50 4.80
CA VAL A 182 0.84 12.23 3.66
C VAL A 182 1.32 13.63 4.06
N GLY A 183 0.52 14.34 4.85
CA GLY A 183 0.88 15.68 5.33
C GLY A 183 2.14 15.64 6.19
N THR A 184 2.19 14.69 7.13
CA THR A 184 3.34 14.47 8.01
C THR A 184 4.59 14.04 7.24
N VAL A 185 4.46 13.13 6.27
CA VAL A 185 5.56 12.72 5.39
C VAL A 185 6.10 13.90 4.59
N ALA A 186 5.22 14.73 4.01
CA ALA A 186 5.65 15.92 3.27
C ALA A 186 6.37 16.94 4.16
N ALA A 187 5.87 17.15 5.39
CA ALA A 187 6.49 18.01 6.38
C ALA A 187 7.87 17.52 6.80
N LEU A 188 8.02 16.21 7.06
CA LEU A 188 9.29 15.58 7.42
C LEU A 188 10.30 15.62 6.27
N LEU A 189 9.87 15.35 5.04
CA LEU A 189 10.74 15.46 3.86
C LEU A 189 11.21 16.90 3.63
N GLY A 190 10.32 17.88 3.81
CA GLY A 190 10.70 19.29 3.76
C GLY A 190 11.74 19.64 4.83
N ALA A 191 11.49 19.25 6.08
CA ALA A 191 12.43 19.47 7.19
C ALA A 191 13.77 18.75 6.98
N PHE A 192 13.76 17.53 6.43
CA PHE A 192 14.97 16.79 6.09
C PHE A 192 15.78 17.53 5.02
N ARG A 193 15.13 17.94 3.91
CA ARG A 193 15.80 18.63 2.79
C ARG A 193 16.46 19.93 3.23
N GLU A 194 15.81 20.72 4.08
CA GLU A 194 16.40 21.93 4.67
C GLU A 194 17.54 21.59 5.65
N ALA A 195 17.33 20.62 6.54
CA ALA A 195 18.36 20.21 7.50
C ALA A 195 19.61 19.61 6.84
N VAL A 196 19.49 19.01 5.65
CA VAL A 196 20.65 18.55 4.85
C VAL A 196 21.56 19.72 4.47
N LEU A 197 21.00 20.90 4.24
CA LEU A 197 21.75 22.12 3.89
C LEU A 197 22.33 22.81 5.14
N ASP A 198 21.53 22.90 6.21
CA ASP A 198 21.84 23.77 7.35
C ASP A 198 22.55 23.06 8.52
N GLU A 199 22.28 21.77 8.75
CA GLU A 199 22.76 21.09 9.95
C GLU A 199 24.13 20.43 9.73
N PRO A 200 25.14 20.73 10.54
CA PRO A 200 26.49 20.17 10.35
C PRO A 200 26.62 18.71 10.81
N THR A 201 25.70 18.22 11.64
CA THR A 201 25.78 16.88 12.23
C THR A 201 24.50 16.08 11.97
N LEU A 202 24.64 14.76 11.85
CA LEU A 202 23.50 13.86 11.63
C LEU A 202 22.52 13.83 12.82
N PRO A 203 22.97 13.86 14.09
CA PRO A 203 22.08 14.08 15.24
C PRO A 203 21.33 15.43 15.19
N GLY A 204 21.95 16.49 14.64
CA GLY A 204 21.30 17.78 14.43
C GLY A 204 20.14 17.69 13.44
N VAL A 205 20.30 16.91 12.36
CA VAL A 205 19.22 16.60 11.42
C VAL A 205 18.07 15.87 12.12
N ALA A 206 18.36 14.87 12.97
CA ALA A 206 17.35 14.19 13.78
C ALA A 206 16.59 15.17 14.68
N ALA A 207 17.30 16.08 15.35
CA ALA A 207 16.68 17.10 16.21
C ALA A 207 15.77 18.07 15.43
N ARG A 208 16.10 18.41 14.18
CA ARG A 208 15.23 19.22 13.32
C ARG A 208 13.95 18.49 12.94
N LEU A 209 14.04 17.21 12.60
CA LEU A 209 12.89 16.37 12.29
C LEU A 209 11.98 16.17 13.51
N ASP A 210 12.56 15.88 14.68
CA ASP A 210 11.84 15.76 15.95
C ASP A 210 11.09 17.04 16.28
N ARG A 211 11.78 18.19 16.21
CA ARG A 211 11.15 19.50 16.43
C ARG A 211 10.00 19.76 15.47
N ARG A 212 10.13 19.36 14.19
CA ARG A 212 9.07 19.55 13.20
C ARG A 212 7.80 18.80 13.60
N LEU A 213 7.92 17.53 14.01
CA LEU A 213 6.78 16.73 14.45
C LEU A 213 6.13 17.27 15.72
N VAL A 214 6.92 17.72 16.70
CA VAL A 214 6.39 18.30 17.94
C VAL A 214 5.53 19.54 17.65
N VAL A 215 5.96 20.39 16.70
CA VAL A 215 5.20 21.57 16.29
C VAL A 215 3.90 21.21 15.58
N ASP A 216 3.94 20.22 14.70
CA ASP A 216 2.76 19.76 13.95
C ASP A 216 1.74 19.09 14.91
N ALA A 217 2.21 18.27 15.85
CA ALA A 217 1.38 17.65 16.89
C ALA A 217 0.62 18.67 17.75
N GLY A 218 1.28 19.78 18.11
CA GLY A 218 0.67 20.85 18.90
C GLY A 218 -0.42 21.63 18.15
N SER A 219 -0.44 21.58 16.82
CA SER A 219 -1.36 22.37 15.98
C SER A 219 -2.64 21.62 15.62
N ASP A 220 -2.56 20.28 15.46
CA ASP A 220 -3.66 19.49 14.92
C ASP A 220 -4.66 18.96 15.98
N GLY A 221 -4.37 19.08 17.28
CA GLY A 221 -5.27 18.65 18.36
C GLY A 221 -5.58 17.15 18.41
N HIS A 222 -4.98 16.35 17.52
CA HIS A 222 -5.14 14.90 17.38
C HIS A 222 -3.84 14.19 17.77
N GLY A 223 -3.72 13.78 19.03
CA GLY A 223 -2.75 12.79 19.50
C GLY A 223 -1.26 13.16 19.36
N GLU A 224 -0.41 12.27 19.90
CA GLU A 224 1.04 12.34 19.75
C GLU A 224 1.40 11.84 18.34
N LEU A 225 1.84 12.75 17.45
CA LEU A 225 2.41 12.39 16.15
C LEU A 225 3.87 11.97 16.33
N PHE A 226 4.18 10.70 16.07
CA PHE A 226 5.55 10.21 16.10
C PHE A 226 5.93 9.45 14.82
N ALA A 227 7.24 9.36 14.58
CA ALA A 227 7.79 8.61 13.46
C ALA A 227 9.07 7.89 13.88
N THR A 228 9.27 6.67 13.38
CA THR A 228 10.59 6.04 13.44
C THR A 228 11.42 6.54 12.26
N ALA A 229 12.72 6.74 12.45
CA ALA A 229 13.60 7.16 11.35
C ALA A 229 15.01 6.60 11.48
N LEU A 230 15.60 6.26 10.35
CA LEU A 230 17.02 5.96 10.22
C LEU A 230 17.65 6.98 9.29
N LEU A 231 18.66 7.67 9.80
CA LEU A 231 19.44 8.64 9.07
C LEU A 231 20.81 8.06 8.75
N LEU A 232 21.27 8.27 7.52
CA LEU A 232 22.61 7.90 7.07
C LEU A 232 23.33 9.11 6.50
N GLU A 233 24.62 9.25 6.77
CA GLU A 233 25.49 10.27 6.19
C GLU A 233 26.74 9.62 5.60
N PHE A 234 27.06 9.99 4.37
CA PHE A 234 28.26 9.63 3.63
C PHE A 234 29.11 10.89 3.45
N PRO A 235 30.10 11.13 4.34
CA PRO A 235 30.94 12.30 4.24
C PRO A 235 31.78 12.28 2.95
N PRO A 236 32.03 13.44 2.32
CA PRO A 236 32.63 13.53 0.99
C PRO A 236 34.05 12.95 0.93
N HIS A 237 34.82 13.04 2.02
CA HIS A 237 36.23 12.66 2.06
C HIS A 237 36.56 11.47 2.98
N GLU A 238 35.56 10.84 3.59
CA GLU A 238 35.76 9.71 4.52
C GLU A 238 35.10 8.45 3.95
N ARG A 239 35.79 7.30 3.96
CA ARG A 239 35.21 6.01 3.57
C ARG A 239 34.36 5.38 4.68
N VAL A 240 33.51 6.20 5.30
CA VAL A 240 32.62 5.78 6.38
C VAL A 240 31.18 6.13 6.03
N VAL A 241 30.26 5.42 6.65
CA VAL A 241 28.88 5.87 6.84
C VAL A 241 28.69 6.18 8.31
N ARG A 242 27.99 7.27 8.60
CA ARG A 242 27.47 7.60 9.92
C ARG A 242 26.00 7.25 9.94
N VAL A 243 25.54 6.59 10.99
CA VAL A 243 24.16 6.09 11.10
C VAL A 243 23.58 6.53 12.45
N VAL A 244 22.38 7.08 12.40
CA VAL A 244 21.58 7.47 13.56
C VAL A 244 20.22 6.80 13.44
N SER A 245 19.80 6.07 14.48
CA SER A 245 18.47 5.45 14.55
C SER A 245 17.62 6.13 15.62
N CYS A 246 16.45 6.60 15.21
CA CYS A 246 15.38 7.14 16.05
C CYS A 246 14.23 6.13 16.09
N GLY A 247 14.41 5.05 16.84
CA GLY A 247 13.42 3.98 17.00
C GLY A 247 13.22 3.06 15.77
N HIS A 248 14.01 3.23 14.72
CA HIS A 248 13.85 2.50 13.46
C HIS A 248 14.57 1.14 13.45
N PRO A 249 14.07 0.14 12.70
CA PRO A 249 14.77 -1.13 12.51
C PRO A 249 16.23 -0.95 12.08
N ARG A 250 17.10 -1.85 12.54
CA ARG A 250 18.53 -1.77 12.28
C ARG A 250 18.82 -2.12 10.82
N PRO A 251 19.67 -1.34 10.13
CA PRO A 251 20.04 -1.65 8.75
C PRO A 251 21.03 -2.82 8.68
N PHE A 252 21.08 -3.49 7.53
CA PHE A 252 22.08 -4.52 7.22
C PHE A 252 23.25 -3.94 6.42
N LEU A 253 24.47 -4.27 6.82
CA LEU A 253 25.67 -4.14 5.99
C LEU A 253 25.86 -5.43 5.18
N LEU A 254 25.89 -5.27 3.86
CA LEU A 254 26.15 -6.33 2.91
C LEU A 254 27.60 -6.23 2.43
N ARG A 255 28.40 -7.24 2.78
CA ARG A 255 29.81 -7.36 2.36
C ARG A 255 29.99 -8.69 1.62
N GLY A 256 30.15 -8.61 0.30
CA GLY A 256 30.18 -9.79 -0.56
C GLY A 256 28.92 -10.66 -0.40
N ARG A 257 29.09 -11.89 0.10
CA ARG A 257 27.99 -12.85 0.36
C ARG A 257 27.50 -12.85 1.82
N THR A 258 27.95 -11.90 2.63
CA THR A 258 27.58 -11.79 4.05
C THR A 258 26.64 -10.62 4.26
N ALA A 259 25.67 -10.80 5.15
CA ALA A 259 24.78 -9.75 5.63
C ALA A 259 24.89 -9.69 7.15
N ALA A 260 25.25 -8.54 7.69
CA ALA A 260 25.38 -8.31 9.13
C ALA A 260 24.51 -7.14 9.54
N GLU A 261 23.68 -7.33 10.57
CA GLU A 261 22.90 -6.23 11.15
C GLU A 261 23.83 -5.24 11.85
N LEU A 262 23.67 -3.95 11.59
CA LEU A 262 24.47 -2.90 12.22
C LEU A 262 23.95 -2.64 13.64
N ALA A 263 24.85 -2.71 14.62
CA ALA A 263 24.54 -2.48 16.04
C ALA A 263 24.39 -0.97 16.38
N VAL A 264 23.50 -0.29 15.67
CA VAL A 264 23.16 1.12 15.95
C VAL A 264 22.39 1.16 17.27
N ALA A 265 22.82 2.04 18.19
CA ALA A 265 22.09 2.28 19.42
C ALA A 265 20.76 2.99 19.11
N PRO A 266 19.60 2.44 19.51
CA PRO A 266 18.32 3.08 19.24
C PRO A 266 18.16 4.31 20.13
N ALA A 267 17.80 5.44 19.54
CA ALA A 267 17.24 6.58 20.25
C ALA A 267 15.70 6.52 20.23
N PRO A 268 15.00 7.33 21.03
CA PRO A 268 13.55 7.42 20.97
C PRO A 268 13.05 7.78 19.56
N PRO A 269 11.81 7.38 19.18
CA PRO A 269 11.15 7.89 17.98
C PRO A 269 11.09 9.42 17.94
N LEU A 270 11.03 9.96 16.72
CA LEU A 270 10.83 11.40 16.49
C LEU A 270 9.42 11.80 16.91
N GLY A 271 9.23 13.05 17.35
CA GLY A 271 7.94 13.62 17.76
C GLY A 271 7.72 13.64 19.27
N LEU A 272 8.68 13.11 20.04
CA LEU A 272 8.63 13.10 21.51
C LEU A 272 9.34 14.32 22.14
N GLY A 273 10.00 15.15 21.34
CA GLY A 273 10.73 16.34 21.84
C GLY A 273 12.00 15.99 22.61
N LEU A 274 12.49 14.75 22.47
CA LEU A 274 13.63 14.22 23.21
C LEU A 274 14.95 14.31 22.43
N ALA A 275 14.90 14.45 21.09
CA ALA A 275 16.10 14.39 20.26
C ALA A 275 17.06 15.56 20.51
N GLY A 276 16.53 16.72 20.93
CA GLY A 276 17.33 17.89 21.31
C GLY A 276 17.88 17.85 22.75
N LEU A 277 17.33 17.01 23.63
CA LEU A 277 17.74 16.93 25.04
C LEU A 277 18.84 15.88 25.25
N ALA A 278 18.75 14.76 24.53
CA ALA A 278 19.76 13.71 24.50
C ALA A 278 19.98 13.34 23.02
N PRO A 279 21.03 13.91 22.37
CA PRO A 279 21.26 13.64 20.96
C PRO A 279 21.47 12.14 20.74
N PRO A 280 20.88 11.57 19.68
CA PRO A 280 21.02 10.14 19.40
C PRO A 280 22.49 9.77 19.18
N GLY A 281 22.85 8.56 19.61
CA GLY A 281 24.18 8.01 19.36
C GLY A 281 24.43 7.86 17.85
N GLU A 282 25.62 8.25 17.41
CA GLU A 282 26.07 8.07 16.02
C GLU A 282 26.94 6.82 15.91
N LEU A 283 26.52 5.84 15.12
CA LEU A 283 27.35 4.70 14.74
C LEU A 283 28.20 5.07 13.51
N ARG A 284 29.51 4.85 13.60
CA ARG A 284 30.42 4.96 12.46
C ARG A 284 30.79 3.58 11.95
N VAL A 285 30.62 3.36 10.66
CA VAL A 285 30.94 2.08 9.99
C VAL A 285 31.82 2.36 8.78
N GLU A 286 32.96 1.67 8.69
CA GLU A 286 33.82 1.74 7.52
C GLU A 286 33.19 1.01 6.33
N LEU A 287 33.19 1.65 5.17
CA LEU A 287 32.67 1.11 3.92
C LEU A 287 33.82 0.81 2.96
N ALA A 288 34.02 -0.48 2.70
CA ALA A 288 34.86 -0.95 1.63
C ALA A 288 34.16 -0.76 0.27
N GLU A 289 34.93 -0.89 -0.80
CA GLU A 289 34.35 -0.90 -2.15
C GLU A 289 33.45 -2.12 -2.33
N GLY A 290 32.27 -1.92 -2.90
CA GLY A 290 31.27 -2.99 -3.05
C GLY A 290 30.42 -3.26 -1.81
N ASP A 291 30.74 -2.65 -0.65
CA ASP A 291 29.86 -2.70 0.51
C ASP A 291 28.55 -1.95 0.21
N ARG A 292 27.42 -2.54 0.63
CA ARG A 292 26.08 -1.97 0.46
C ARG A 292 25.39 -1.92 1.81
N ILE A 293 24.61 -0.89 2.07
CA ILE A 293 23.73 -0.81 3.23
C ILE A 293 22.31 -1.02 2.75
N LEU A 294 21.59 -1.97 3.35
CA LEU A 294 20.16 -2.15 3.18
C LEU A 294 19.45 -1.61 4.43
N ALA A 295 18.68 -0.56 4.26
CA ALA A 295 17.72 -0.08 5.24
C ALA A 295 16.29 -0.42 4.80
N TYR A 296 15.40 -0.59 5.76
CA TYR A 296 14.05 -1.09 5.51
C TYR A 296 13.09 -0.67 6.63
N THR A 297 11.80 -0.55 6.31
CA THR A 297 10.74 -0.34 7.30
C THR A 297 10.23 -1.66 7.87
N ASP A 298 9.57 -1.59 9.02
CA ASP A 298 9.13 -2.76 9.78
C ASP A 298 8.17 -3.66 9.00
N GLY A 299 7.39 -3.13 8.06
CA GLY A 299 6.54 -3.91 7.16
C GLY A 299 7.27 -4.99 6.35
N VAL A 300 8.60 -4.93 6.25
CA VAL A 300 9.43 -6.02 5.72
C VAL A 300 9.57 -7.17 6.73
N THR A 301 10.00 -6.87 7.95
CA THR A 301 10.26 -7.88 9.00
C THR A 301 8.98 -8.37 9.68
N GLU A 302 7.95 -7.54 9.72
CA GLU A 302 6.64 -7.85 10.28
C GLU A 302 5.72 -8.60 9.30
N ALA A 303 6.15 -8.77 8.05
CA ALA A 303 5.48 -9.64 7.10
C ALA A 303 5.43 -11.08 7.65
N ARG A 304 4.27 -11.74 7.50
CA ARG A 304 4.01 -13.08 8.06
C ARG A 304 3.55 -14.05 7.01
N ASP A 305 4.01 -15.29 7.12
CA ASP A 305 3.53 -16.40 6.30
C ASP A 305 2.13 -16.89 6.73
N GLY A 306 1.70 -18.01 6.16
CA GLY A 306 0.43 -18.66 6.51
C GLY A 306 0.38 -19.23 7.93
N ALA A 307 1.53 -19.51 8.55
CA ALA A 307 1.62 -19.98 9.93
C ALA A 307 1.66 -18.82 10.95
N GLY A 308 1.97 -17.60 10.48
CA GLY A 308 2.07 -16.40 11.31
C GLY A 308 3.51 -16.04 11.69
N ASP A 309 4.51 -16.75 11.16
CA ASP A 309 5.92 -16.54 11.44
C ASP A 309 6.44 -15.32 10.69
N PHE A 310 7.25 -14.50 11.38
CA PHE A 310 7.87 -13.29 10.82
C PHE A 310 8.83 -13.62 9.68
N TYR A 311 8.95 -12.70 8.73
CA TYR A 311 9.85 -12.85 7.59
C TYR A 311 11.33 -12.82 8.05
N PRO A 312 12.10 -13.91 7.88
CA PRO A 312 13.46 -14.00 8.41
C PRO A 312 14.45 -13.31 7.46
N LEU A 313 14.38 -11.97 7.38
CA LEU A 313 15.19 -11.17 6.45
C LEU A 313 16.69 -11.47 6.58
N ALA A 314 17.23 -11.52 7.80
CA ALA A 314 18.65 -11.75 8.06
C ALA A 314 19.17 -13.08 7.46
N GLU A 315 18.36 -14.13 7.50
CA GLU A 315 18.73 -15.46 7.01
C GLU A 315 18.67 -15.56 5.48
N ARG A 316 17.73 -14.85 4.87
CA ARG A 316 17.46 -14.91 3.42
C ARG A 316 18.30 -13.92 2.63
N LEU A 317 18.65 -12.79 3.24
CA LEU A 317 19.36 -11.69 2.59
C LEU A 317 20.71 -12.08 1.96
N PRO A 318 21.56 -12.94 2.58
CA PRO A 318 22.77 -13.45 1.94
C PRO A 318 22.53 -14.14 0.60
N ALA A 319 21.45 -14.91 0.45
CA ALA A 319 21.11 -15.58 -0.80
C ALA A 319 20.63 -14.54 -1.84
N LEU A 320 19.78 -13.61 -1.44
CA LEU A 320 19.21 -12.58 -2.32
C LEU A 320 20.28 -11.59 -2.82
N ALA A 321 21.28 -11.28 -1.99
CA ALA A 321 22.36 -10.35 -2.30
C ALA A 321 23.39 -10.88 -3.31
N THR A 322 23.30 -12.15 -3.70
CA THR A 322 24.31 -12.84 -4.53
C THR A 322 24.10 -12.71 -6.03
N HIS A 323 22.97 -12.17 -6.45
CA HIS A 323 22.76 -11.86 -7.86
C HIS A 323 23.59 -10.62 -8.24
N ASP A 324 24.41 -10.74 -9.29
CA ASP A 324 25.17 -9.64 -9.92
C ASP A 324 24.27 -8.60 -10.63
N GLY A 325 23.00 -8.51 -10.23
CA GLY A 325 21.96 -7.69 -10.84
C GLY A 325 22.01 -6.21 -10.47
N GLY A 326 22.97 -5.77 -9.68
CA GLY A 326 23.00 -4.41 -9.13
C GLY A 326 22.02 -4.22 -7.96
N MET A 327 21.91 -2.98 -7.48
CA MET A 327 21.16 -2.64 -6.27
C MET A 327 19.63 -2.67 -6.48
N THR A 328 19.15 -2.27 -7.65
CA THR A 328 17.72 -2.32 -8.00
C THR A 328 17.20 -3.77 -8.02
N ARG A 329 17.97 -4.70 -8.59
CA ARG A 329 17.57 -6.11 -8.55
C ARG A 329 17.58 -6.69 -7.14
N LEU A 330 18.41 -6.16 -6.23
CA LEU A 330 18.37 -6.57 -4.83
C LEU A 330 17.07 -6.16 -4.15
N THR A 331 16.61 -4.91 -4.33
CA THR A 331 15.33 -4.47 -3.75
C THR A 331 14.16 -5.26 -4.34
N GLU A 332 14.16 -5.51 -5.65
CA GLU A 332 13.16 -6.35 -6.33
C GLU A 332 13.19 -7.80 -5.82
N ALA A 333 14.38 -8.39 -5.67
CA ALA A 333 14.51 -9.76 -5.19
C ALA A 333 13.98 -9.90 -3.75
N VAL A 334 14.25 -8.93 -2.87
CA VAL A 334 13.70 -8.90 -1.51
C VAL A 334 12.18 -8.76 -1.53
N ARG A 335 11.63 -7.85 -2.34
CA ARG A 335 10.17 -7.69 -2.52
C ARG A 335 9.54 -9.00 -2.98
N ASP A 336 10.06 -9.61 -4.04
CA ASP A 336 9.48 -10.81 -4.64
C ASP A 336 9.56 -12.01 -3.68
N ASP A 337 10.63 -12.09 -2.89
CA ASP A 337 10.81 -13.12 -1.88
C ASP A 337 9.90 -12.94 -0.66
N LEU A 338 9.66 -11.69 -0.25
CA LEU A 338 8.69 -11.32 0.77
C LEU A 338 7.26 -11.62 0.33
N LEU A 339 6.90 -11.27 -0.91
CA LEU A 339 5.58 -11.56 -1.47
C LEU A 339 5.33 -13.07 -1.60
N ARG A 340 6.36 -13.85 -1.99
CA ARG A 340 6.29 -15.31 -1.99
C ARG A 340 6.10 -15.90 -0.61
N TYR A 341 6.71 -15.29 0.42
CA TYR A 341 6.63 -15.76 1.80
C TYR A 341 5.27 -15.42 2.45
N ALA A 342 4.84 -14.17 2.37
CA ALA A 342 3.65 -13.66 3.05
C ALA A 342 2.36 -13.76 2.21
N GLY A 343 2.48 -14.01 0.90
CA GLY A 343 1.39 -13.95 -0.08
C GLY A 343 0.90 -12.54 -0.39
N ARG A 344 0.89 -11.63 0.59
CA ARG A 344 0.59 -10.21 0.45
C ARG A 344 1.25 -9.38 1.55
N ALA A 345 1.55 -8.11 1.25
CA ALA A 345 1.95 -7.13 2.26
C ALA A 345 0.71 -6.66 3.04
N LYS A 346 0.78 -6.73 4.37
CA LYS A 346 -0.26 -6.20 5.28
C LYS A 346 -0.04 -4.73 5.60
N ASP A 347 1.23 -4.34 5.66
CA ASP A 347 1.68 -2.98 5.90
C ASP A 347 2.44 -2.44 4.68
N ASP A 348 2.82 -1.17 4.75
CA ASP A 348 3.69 -0.55 3.78
C ASP A 348 5.09 -1.17 3.82
N VAL A 349 5.74 -1.20 2.66
CA VAL A 349 7.09 -1.75 2.53
C VAL A 349 7.96 -0.72 1.84
N ALA A 350 8.95 -0.21 2.57
CA ALA A 350 10.02 0.59 2.02
C ALA A 350 11.37 -0.13 2.18
N LEU A 351 12.14 -0.13 1.10
CA LEU A 351 13.52 -0.62 1.05
C LEU A 351 14.40 0.48 0.47
N LEU A 352 15.55 0.72 1.09
CA LEU A 352 16.57 1.63 0.60
C LEU A 352 17.93 0.95 0.63
N VAL A 353 18.53 0.77 -0.54
CA VAL A 353 19.90 0.27 -0.69
C VAL A 353 20.81 1.42 -1.07
N LEU A 354 21.89 1.60 -0.33
CA LEU A 354 22.89 2.64 -0.56
C LEU A 354 24.28 2.01 -0.67
N ALA A 355 25.08 2.51 -1.60
CA ALA A 355 26.46 2.08 -1.74
C ALA A 355 27.34 3.27 -2.12
N ARG A 356 28.58 3.30 -1.64
CA ARG A 356 29.52 4.29 -2.16
C ARG A 356 29.83 3.95 -3.62
N GLY A 357 29.69 4.95 -4.50
CA GLY A 357 30.13 4.89 -5.88
C GLY A 357 31.65 4.83 -5.97
N THR A 358 32.14 4.20 -7.03
CA THR A 358 33.54 4.31 -7.44
C THR A 358 33.71 5.67 -8.07
N GLY A 359 34.47 6.56 -7.42
CA GLY A 359 34.84 7.86 -7.98
C GLY A 359 35.76 7.74 -9.19
#